data_AF-A0A850A053-F1
#
_entry.id   AF-A0A850A053-F1
#
_cell.length_a   1.000
_cell.length_b   1.000
_cell.length_c   1.000
_cell.angle_alpha   90.00
_cell.angle_beta   90.00
_cell.angle_gamma   90.00
#
_symmetry.space_group_name_H-M   'P 1'
#
loop_
_entity.id
_entity.type
_entity.pdbx_description
1 polymer ?
#
loop_
_entity_poly.entity_id
_entity_poly.type
_entity_poly.pdbx_seq_one_letter_code
_entity_poly.pdbx_strand_id
1 'polypeptide(L)' 'MKTIVIDLPERITTEIGALVDNGWFANETEIIQTALWEFMRRNRFALAEQFQRADIAWALQQHRNHRQSQEASAP' A
#
# COMPACT_ATOMS: atom_id res chain seq x y z
N MET A 1 -13.55 2.97 14.89
CA MET A 1 -13.72 3.41 13.48
C MET A 1 -12.93 4.69 13.27
N LYS A 2 -12.35 4.89 12.10
CA LYS A 2 -11.64 6.13 11.72
C LYS A 2 -12.38 6.75 10.55
N THR A 3 -12.70 8.04 10.64
CA THR A 3 -13.34 8.78 9.55
C THR A 3 -12.27 9.37 8.64
N ILE A 4 -12.47 9.25 7.32
CA ILE A 4 -11.63 9.87 6.31
C ILE A 4 -12.56 10.71 5.43
N VAL A 5 -12.20 11.97 5.21
CA VAL A 5 -12.90 12.87 4.30
C VAL A 5 -11.97 13.07 3.10
N ILE A 6 -12.49 12.76 1.91
CA ILE A 6 -11.78 12.91 0.65
C ILE A 6 -12.73 13.47 -0.39
N ASP A 7 -12.20 14.26 -1.32
CA ASP A 7 -12.92 14.65 -2.51
C ASP A 7 -12.71 13.58 -3.59
N LEU A 8 -13.81 13.15 -4.22
CA LEU A 8 -13.78 12.17 -5.30
C LEU A 8 -14.10 12.86 -6.64
N PRO A 9 -13.45 12.46 -7.74
CA PRO A 9 -13.82 12.94 -9.06
C PRO A 9 -15.29 12.64 -9.39
N GLU A 10 -15.97 13.58 -10.04
CA GLU A 10 -17.39 13.48 -10.43
C GLU A 10 -17.74 12.18 -11.16
N ARG A 11 -16.83 11.72 -12.01
CA ARG A 11 -17.04 10.46 -12.75
C ARG A 11 -17.12 9.26 -11.80
N ILE A 12 -16.30 9.23 -10.76
CA ILE A 12 -16.26 8.13 -9.80
C ILE A 12 -17.53 8.16 -8.94
N THR A 13 -17.95 9.34 -8.47
CA THR A 13 -19.19 9.47 -7.69
C THR A 13 -20.41 9.04 -8.51
N THR A 14 -20.46 9.40 -9.80
CA THR A 14 -21.50 8.94 -10.73
C THR A 14 -21.54 7.41 -10.86
N GLU A 15 -20.38 6.77 -11.05
CA GLU A 15 -20.31 5.31 -11.17
C GLU A 15 -20.68 4.60 -9.85
N ILE A 16 -20.27 5.15 -8.71
CA ILE A 16 -20.66 4.64 -7.38
C ILE A 16 -22.18 4.72 -7.20
N GLY A 17 -22.80 5.86 -7.52
CA GLY A 17 -24.25 6.03 -7.43
C GLY A 17 -24.99 5.00 -8.28
N ALA A 18 -24.55 4.80 -9.53
CA ALA A 18 -25.16 3.80 -10.41
C ALA A 18 -25.10 2.38 -9.81
N LEU A 19 -24.03 1.99 -9.13
CA LEU A 19 -23.92 0.67 -8.49
C LEU A 19 -24.90 0.50 -7.33
N VAL A 20 -25.12 1.55 -6.53
CA VAL A 20 -26.12 1.55 -5.44
C VAL A 20 -27.53 1.50 -6.02
N ASP A 21 -27.83 2.35 -7.02
CA ASP A 21 -29.15 2.43 -7.64
C ASP A 21 -29.58 1.13 -8.31
N ASN A 22 -28.62 0.38 -8.85
CA ASN A 22 -28.86 -0.95 -9.44
C ASN A 22 -28.89 -2.09 -8.40
N GLY A 23 -28.76 -1.78 -7.10
CA GLY A 23 -28.87 -2.74 -6.00
C GLY A 23 -27.66 -3.65 -5.82
N TRP A 24 -26.50 -3.33 -6.42
CA TRP A 24 -25.28 -4.11 -6.22
C TRP A 24 -24.68 -3.93 -4.83
N PHE A 25 -24.93 -2.77 -4.21
CA PHE A 25 -24.50 -2.43 -2.86
C PHE A 25 -25.61 -1.67 -2.14
N ALA A 26 -25.62 -1.74 -0.80
CA ALA A 26 -26.64 -1.10 0.02
C ALA A 26 -26.45 0.43 0.10
N ASN A 27 -25.20 0.91 0.01
CA ASN A 27 -24.87 2.35 0.01
C ASN A 27 -23.43 2.59 -0.46
N GLU A 28 -23.09 3.85 -0.69
CA GLU A 28 -21.75 4.28 -1.13
C GLU A 28 -20.64 3.92 -0.15
N THR A 29 -20.94 3.95 1.16
CA THR A 29 -19.94 3.66 2.20
C THR A 29 -19.48 2.20 2.13
N GLU A 30 -20.41 1.27 1.86
CA GLU A 30 -20.10 -0.14 1.66
C GLU A 30 -19.17 -0.36 0.46
N ILE A 31 -19.43 0.33 -0.65
CA ILE A 31 -18.60 0.27 -1.86
C ILE A 31 -17.18 0.73 -1.54
N ILE A 32 -17.04 1.89 -0.91
CA ILE A 32 -15.74 2.49 -0.60
C ILE A 32 -14.93 1.58 0.35
N GLN A 33 -15.57 1.04 1.39
CA GLN A 33 -14.90 0.11 2.31
C GLN A 33 -14.47 -1.17 1.61
N THR A 34 -15.33 -1.74 0.77
CA THR A 34 -15.04 -2.95 -0.01
C THR A 34 -13.89 -2.71 -0.98
N ALA A 35 -13.89 -1.58 -1.69
CA ALA A 35 -12.84 -1.21 -2.63
C ALA A 35 -11.49 -1.03 -1.95
N LEU A 36 -11.45 -0.36 -0.79
CA LEU A 36 -10.23 -0.21 0.02
C LEU A 36 -9.69 -1.56 0.48
N TRP A 37 -10.56 -2.45 0.97
CA TRP A 37 -10.16 -3.78 1.41
C TRP A 37 -9.61 -4.62 0.25
N GLU A 38 -10.30 -4.63 -0.90
CA GLU A 38 -9.84 -5.33 -2.09
C GLU A 38 -8.51 -4.76 -2.61
N PHE A 39 -8.34 -3.44 -2.59
CA PHE A 39 -7.07 -2.80 -2.96
C PHE A 39 -5.93 -3.28 -2.06
N MET A 40 -6.12 -3.25 -0.73
CA MET A 40 -5.10 -3.76 0.20
C MET A 40 -4.82 -5.25 -0.02
N ARG A 41 -5.88 -6.06 -0.20
CA ARG A 41 -5.75 -7.51 -0.40
C ARG A 41 -4.95 -7.85 -1.65
N ARG A 42 -5.20 -7.14 -2.76
CA ARG A 42 -4.49 -7.34 -4.04
C ARG A 42 -3.03 -6.92 -3.97
N ASN A 43 -2.73 -5.85 -3.25
CA ASN A 43 -1.38 -5.28 -3.20
C ASN A 43 -0.52 -5.81 -2.04
N ARG A 44 -1.09 -6.59 -1.11
CA ARG A 44 -0.40 -7.04 0.12
C ARG A 44 0.95 -7.72 -0.15
N PHE A 45 1.03 -8.57 -1.18
CA PHE A 45 2.22 -9.35 -1.47
C PHE A 45 3.28 -8.51 -2.16
N ALA A 46 2.89 -7.66 -3.11
CA ALA A 46 3.80 -6.73 -3.77
C ALA A 46 4.42 -5.76 -2.76
N LEU A 47 3.62 -5.26 -1.82
CA LEU A 47 4.11 -4.39 -0.75
C LEU A 47 5.05 -5.13 0.20
N ALA A 48 4.70 -6.35 0.61
CA ALA A 48 5.57 -7.17 1.46
C ALA A 48 6.92 -7.50 0.79
N GLU A 49 6.88 -7.85 -0.50
CA GLU A 49 8.08 -8.10 -1.29
C GLU A 49 8.96 -6.84 -1.38
N GLN A 50 8.37 -5.67 -1.62
CA GLN A 50 9.10 -4.41 -1.67
C GLN A 50 9.82 -4.13 -0.35
N PHE A 51 9.15 -4.34 0.79
CA PHE A 51 9.77 -4.17 2.10
C PHE A 51 10.90 -5.17 2.34
N GLN A 52 10.70 -6.45 2.02
CA GLN A 52 11.76 -7.46 2.15
C GLN A 52 13.00 -7.11 1.32
N ARG A 53 12.80 -6.66 0.07
CA ARG A 53 13.92 -6.24 -0.80
C ARG A 53 14.65 -5.02 -0.23
N ALA A 54 13.92 -4.05 0.32
CA ALA A 54 14.51 -2.89 0.97
C ALA A 54 15.35 -3.28 2.19
N ASP A 55 14.85 -4.19 3.02
CA ASP A 55 15.56 -4.69 4.20
C ASP A 55 16.85 -5.43 3.81
N ILE A 56 16.79 -6.30 2.79
CA ILE A 56 17.97 -7.00 2.26
C ILE A 56 18.98 -6.00 1.72
N ALA A 57 18.55 -5.03 0.91
CA ALA A 57 19.43 -4.01 0.34
C ALA A 57 20.12 -3.19 1.44
N TRP A 58 19.38 -2.81 2.48
CA TRP A 58 19.93 -2.15 3.66
C TRP A 58 20.97 -3.02 4.36
N ALA A 59 20.67 -4.29 4.64
CA ALA A 59 21.58 -5.21 5.33
C ALA A 59 22.89 -5.43 4.55
N LEU A 60 22.80 -5.58 3.22
CA LEU A 60 23.95 -5.68 2.34
C LEU A 60 24.79 -4.39 2.31
N GLN A 61 24.15 -3.23 2.41
CA GLN A 61 24.88 -1.96 2.54
C GLN A 61 25.62 -1.88 3.87
N GLN A 62 24.97 -2.22 4.99
CA GLN A 62 25.61 -2.22 6.31
C GLN A 62 26.80 -3.18 6.36
N HIS A 63 26.65 -4.39 5.80
CA HIS A 63 27.72 -5.36 5.73
C HIS A 63 28.93 -4.85 4.93
N ARG A 64 28.70 -4.20 3.78
CA ARG A 64 29.77 -3.58 2.98
C ARG A 64 30.49 -2.47 3.75
N ASN A 65 29.73 -1.59 4.41
CA ASN A 65 30.29 -0.49 5.19
C ASN A 65 31.18 -1.02 6.34
N HIS A 66 30.69 -2.01 7.10
CA HIS A 66 31.48 -2.62 8.18
C HIS A 66 32.77 -3.27 7.69
N ARG A 67 32.72 -3.98 6.56
CA ARG A 67 33.91 -4.62 5.98
C ARG A 67 34.96 -3.59 5.55
N GLN A 68 34.53 -2.49 4.93
CA GLN A 68 35.43 -1.40 4.54
C GLN A 68 36.06 -0.71 5.75
N SER A 69 35.33 -0.52 6.85
CA SER A 69 35.89 0.03 8.10
C SER A 69 36.93 -0.89 8.75
N GLN A 70 36.76 -2.21 8.64
CA GLN A 70 37.72 -3.19 9.15
C GLN A 70 38.98 -3.25 8.29
N GLU A 71 38.85 -3.22 6.96
CA GLU A 71 39.98 -3.20 6.03
C GLU A 71 40.79 -1.89 6.13
N ALA A 72 40.15 -0.75 6.39
CA ALA A 72 40.81 0.54 6.60
C ALA A 72 41.52 0.69 7.97
N SER A 73 41.24 -0.21 8.93
CA SER A 73 41.87 -0.21 10.26
C SER A 73 42.92 -1.32 10.43
N ALA A 74 43.17 -2.12 9.40
CA ALA A 74 44.23 -3.11 9.37
C ALA A 74 45.59 -2.42 9.06
N PRO A 75 46.66 -2.72 9.82
CA PRO A 75 47.97 -2.08 9.69
C PRO A 75 48.73 -2.46 8.41
#